data_AF-A0A962PKR2-F1
#
_entry.id   AF-A0A962PKR2-F1
#
_cell.length_a   1.000
_cell.length_b   1.000
_cell.length_c   1.000
_cell.angle_alpha   90.00
_cell.angle_beta   90.00
_cell.angle_gamma   90.00
#
_symmetry.space_group_name_H-M   'P 1'
#
loop_
_entity.id
_entity.type
_entity.pdbx_description
1 polymer ?
#
loop_
_entity_poly.entity_id
_entity_poly.type
_entity_poly.pdbx_seq_one_letter_code
_entity_poly.pdbx_strand_id
1 'polypeptide(L)'
;MEMRKDDGLGSYAYLNRDNLPGGQPSFYENAPDTGKSFQYARDPLIAAQHADMNKSEHQRRFEAMCRGPQNLSMVEREQPRPEHRPPPPLAMGADRAAFQRRWSQEQERAWKARRRKADSSTSDPAQTHQIQTSSSQLNFLDAQYRSIFIAGRKAQMKSKGKARSR
;
A
#
# COMPACT_ATOMS: atom_id res chain seq x y z
N MET A 1 -30.07 -55.52 15.49
CA MET A 1 -30.10 -55.27 16.94
C MET A 1 -28.69 -54.85 17.33
N GLU A 2 -28.48 -53.56 17.57
CA GLU A 2 -27.16 -52.99 17.83
C GLU A 2 -26.90 -53.10 19.34
N MET A 3 -25.92 -53.92 19.74
CA MET A 3 -25.47 -53.99 21.14
C MET A 3 -24.70 -52.71 21.46
N ARG A 4 -25.33 -51.79 22.20
CA ARG A 4 -24.63 -50.68 22.83
C ARG A 4 -23.70 -51.26 23.89
N LYS A 5 -22.41 -50.97 23.78
CA LYS A 5 -21.43 -51.32 24.80
C LYS A 5 -21.70 -50.40 25.99
N ASP A 6 -21.85 -50.98 27.17
CA ASP A 6 -21.96 -50.20 28.39
C ASP A 6 -20.58 -49.65 28.74
N ASP A 7 -20.36 -48.37 28.47
CA ASP A 7 -19.07 -47.69 28.64
C ASP A 7 -18.67 -47.53 30.12
N GLY A 8 -19.43 -48.12 31.07
CA GLY A 8 -19.19 -48.05 32.52
C GLY A 8 -19.41 -46.66 33.14
N LEU A 9 -19.57 -45.62 32.32
CA LEU A 9 -19.77 -44.22 32.71
C LEU A 9 -21.08 -43.96 33.47
N GLY A 10 -22.09 -44.81 33.29
CA GLY A 10 -23.35 -44.78 34.05
C GLY A 10 -23.37 -45.67 35.28
N SER A 11 -22.27 -46.37 35.59
CA SER A 11 -22.24 -47.28 36.73
C SER A 11 -22.24 -46.51 38.06
N TYR A 12 -22.91 -47.07 39.07
CA TYR A 12 -22.95 -46.50 40.42
C TYR A 12 -21.55 -46.25 40.99
N ALA A 13 -20.59 -47.11 40.64
CA ALA A 13 -19.19 -46.98 41.04
C ALA A 13 -18.51 -45.75 40.41
N TYR A 14 -18.80 -45.43 39.14
CA TYR A 14 -18.23 -44.26 38.47
C TYR A 14 -18.81 -42.95 39.03
N LEU A 15 -20.13 -42.91 39.26
CA LEU A 15 -20.82 -41.72 39.79
C LEU A 15 -20.44 -41.38 41.24
N ASN A 16 -20.10 -42.39 42.05
CA ASN A 16 -19.71 -42.22 43.45
C ASN A 16 -18.21 -42.40 43.69
N ARG A 17 -17.39 -42.25 42.64
CA ARG A 17 -15.94 -42.50 42.69
C ARG A 17 -15.23 -41.71 43.79
N ASP A 18 -15.67 -40.48 44.04
CA ASP A 18 -15.07 -39.60 45.05
C ASP A 18 -15.38 -40.04 46.49
N ASN A 19 -16.45 -40.82 46.69
CA ASN A 19 -16.90 -41.34 47.99
C ASN A 19 -16.47 -42.79 48.24
N LEU A 20 -15.83 -43.44 47.27
CA LEU A 20 -15.36 -44.82 47.39
C LEU A 20 -13.97 -44.87 48.06
N PRO A 21 -13.72 -45.83 48.96
CA PRO A 21 -12.41 -46.00 49.57
C PRO A 21 -11.38 -46.36 48.47
N GLY A 22 -10.38 -45.50 48.29
CA GLY A 22 -9.39 -45.59 47.21
C GLY A 22 -9.30 -44.33 46.35
N GLY A 23 -10.35 -43.49 46.34
CA GLY A 23 -10.37 -42.20 45.65
C GLY A 23 -9.99 -42.28 44.16
N GLN A 24 -9.78 -41.13 43.53
CA GLN A 24 -9.19 -41.10 42.20
C GLN A 24 -7.67 -41.37 42.30
N PRO A 25 -7.08 -42.26 41.50
CA PRO A 25 -5.63 -42.46 41.51
C PRO A 25 -4.92 -41.15 41.17
N SER A 26 -4.28 -40.51 42.16
CA SER A 26 -3.58 -39.22 42.03
C SER A 26 -2.35 -39.28 41.13
N PHE A 27 -1.93 -40.48 40.72
CA PHE A 27 -0.79 -40.72 39.84
C PHE A 27 -0.88 -39.99 38.50
N TYR A 28 -2.10 -39.79 37.97
CA TYR A 28 -2.29 -39.18 36.65
C TYR A 28 -2.37 -37.65 36.68
N GLU A 29 -2.61 -37.06 37.85
CA GLU A 29 -2.77 -35.61 37.97
C GLU A 29 -1.43 -34.88 37.81
N ASN A 30 -0.34 -35.52 38.25
CA ASN A 30 1.04 -35.02 38.14
C ASN A 30 1.87 -35.77 37.08
N ALA A 31 1.25 -36.60 36.25
CA ALA A 31 1.99 -37.34 35.23
C ALA A 31 2.54 -36.33 34.19
N PRO A 32 3.86 -36.33 33.93
CA PRO A 32 4.40 -35.50 32.86
C PRO A 32 3.77 -35.92 31.54
N ASP A 33 3.43 -34.94 30.69
CA ASP A 33 2.87 -35.16 29.35
C ASP A 33 3.97 -35.72 28.42
N THR A 34 4.28 -37.01 28.63
CA THR A 34 5.30 -37.77 27.91
C THR A 34 4.94 -37.96 26.43
N GLY A 35 3.67 -37.78 26.08
CA GLY A 35 3.20 -37.83 24.69
C GLY A 35 3.80 -36.71 23.84
N LYS A 36 3.84 -35.49 24.37
CA LYS A 36 4.40 -34.34 23.63
C LYS A 36 5.90 -34.43 23.45
N SER A 37 6.65 -34.78 24.51
CA SER A 37 8.11 -34.91 24.41
C SER A 37 8.50 -36.03 23.43
N PHE A 38 7.78 -37.14 23.42
CA PHE A 38 7.97 -38.21 22.45
C PHE A 38 7.64 -37.77 21.02
N GLN A 39 6.53 -37.07 20.81
CA GLN A 39 6.16 -36.57 19.48
C GLN A 39 7.20 -35.60 18.91
N TYR A 40 7.73 -34.71 19.73
CA TYR A 40 8.76 -33.76 19.31
C TYR A 40 10.10 -34.44 19.01
N ALA A 41 10.45 -35.51 19.74
CA ALA A 41 11.64 -36.31 19.45
C ALA A 41 11.48 -37.15 18.18
N ARG A 42 10.27 -37.68 17.93
CA ARG A 42 9.94 -38.46 16.74
C ARG A 42 9.92 -37.60 15.47
N ASP A 43 9.37 -36.39 15.56
CA ASP A 43 9.21 -35.48 14.43
C ASP A 43 9.76 -34.07 14.78
N PRO A 44 11.00 -33.78 14.35
CA PRO A 44 11.62 -32.49 14.63
C PRO A 44 10.93 -31.33 13.89
N LEU A 45 10.15 -31.60 12.84
CA LEU A 45 9.44 -30.58 12.09
C LEU A 45 8.21 -30.09 12.87
N ILE A 46 7.49 -31.02 13.51
CA ILE A 46 6.44 -30.70 14.48
C ILE A 46 7.02 -29.90 15.65
N ALA A 47 8.17 -30.32 16.19
CA ALA A 47 8.85 -29.59 17.27
C ALA A 47 9.20 -28.15 16.85
N ALA A 48 9.74 -27.97 15.63
CA ALA A 48 10.06 -26.65 15.08
C ALA A 48 8.81 -25.79 14.88
N GLN A 49 7.71 -26.36 14.40
CA GLN A 49 6.44 -25.65 14.23
C GLN A 49 5.88 -25.16 15.56
N HIS A 50 5.88 -26.00 16.60
CA HIS A 50 5.44 -25.60 17.94
C HIS A 50 6.36 -24.53 18.54
N ALA A 51 7.67 -24.64 18.33
CA ALA A 51 8.62 -23.61 18.72
C ALA A 51 8.33 -22.27 18.03
N ASP A 52 8.02 -22.28 16.73
CA ASP A 52 7.66 -21.08 15.96
C ASP A 52 6.34 -20.45 16.41
N MET A 53 5.34 -21.28 16.76
CA MET A 53 4.06 -20.78 17.29
C MET A 53 4.23 -20.03 18.61
N ASN A 54 5.19 -20.44 19.44
CA ASN A 54 5.47 -19.81 20.73
C ASN A 54 6.31 -18.52 20.60
N LYS A 55 6.79 -18.16 19.41
CA LYS A 55 7.59 -16.94 19.21
C LYS A 55 6.72 -15.70 19.20
N SER A 56 7.24 -14.62 19.79
CA SER A 56 6.69 -13.28 19.61
C SER A 56 6.98 -12.73 18.21
N GLU A 57 6.17 -11.75 17.78
CA GLU A 57 6.41 -11.06 16.50
C GLU A 57 7.78 -10.38 16.45
N HIS A 58 8.26 -9.86 17.58
CA HIS A 58 9.58 -9.26 17.66
C HIS A 58 10.71 -10.30 17.41
N GLN A 59 10.61 -11.48 18.02
CA GLN A 59 11.56 -12.58 17.77
C GLN A 59 11.53 -13.05 16.31
N ARG A 60 10.33 -13.17 15.71
CA ARG A 60 10.23 -13.53 14.28
C ARG A 60 10.95 -12.54 13.38
N ARG A 61 10.81 -11.23 13.63
CA ARG A 61 11.52 -10.19 12.87
C ARG A 61 13.02 -10.22 13.08
N PHE A 62 13.47 -10.43 14.31
CA PHE A 62 14.89 -10.54 14.62
C PHE A 62 15.54 -11.74 13.92
N GLU A 63 14.92 -12.92 14.00
CA GLU A 63 15.40 -14.12 13.32
C GLU A 63 15.39 -13.96 11.78
N ALA A 64 14.37 -13.30 11.23
CA ALA A 64 14.29 -12.97 9.82
C ALA A 64 15.44 -12.05 9.38
N MET A 65 15.81 -11.06 10.19
CA MET A 65 16.98 -10.21 9.92
C MET A 65 18.30 -10.99 10.01
N CYS A 66 18.45 -11.87 11.00
CA CYS A 66 19.67 -12.67 11.19
C CYS A 66 19.87 -13.73 10.10
N ARG A 67 18.79 -14.31 9.55
CA ARG A 67 18.87 -15.33 8.48
C ARG A 67 19.28 -14.77 7.11
N GLY A 68 19.40 -13.44 6.99
CA GLY A 68 19.82 -12.77 5.77
C GLY A 68 18.78 -12.81 4.64
N PRO A 69 18.96 -11.98 3.59
CA PRO A 69 18.00 -11.85 2.50
C PRO A 69 17.86 -13.11 1.62
N GLN A 70 18.75 -14.09 1.75
CA GLN A 70 18.75 -15.28 0.89
C GLN A 70 17.65 -16.29 1.22
N ASN A 71 17.15 -16.32 2.46
CA ASN A 71 16.14 -17.29 2.90
C ASN A 71 14.71 -16.70 2.97
N LEU A 72 14.58 -15.38 2.77
CA LEU A 72 13.32 -14.65 2.66
C LEU A 72 12.96 -14.37 1.19
N SER A 73 13.42 -15.23 0.28
CA SER A 73 12.96 -15.26 -1.10
C SER A 73 11.51 -15.76 -1.12
N MET A 74 10.57 -14.93 -0.66
CA MET A 74 9.24 -14.94 -1.25
C MET A 74 9.49 -14.83 -2.75
N VAL A 75 9.13 -15.88 -3.50
CA VAL A 75 9.23 -15.92 -4.96
C VAL A 75 8.80 -14.55 -5.47
N GLU A 76 9.76 -13.75 -5.96
CA GLU A 76 9.46 -12.50 -6.63
C GLU A 76 8.68 -12.91 -7.87
N ARG A 77 7.36 -12.96 -7.74
CA ARG A 77 6.47 -13.18 -8.86
C ARG A 77 6.74 -12.01 -9.77
N GLU A 78 7.30 -12.30 -10.94
CA GLU A 78 7.48 -11.32 -12.00
C GLU A 78 6.08 -10.76 -12.32
N GLN A 79 5.76 -9.62 -11.73
CA GLN A 79 4.52 -8.92 -11.98
C GLN A 79 4.63 -8.38 -13.41
N PRO A 80 3.65 -8.65 -14.29
CA PRO A 80 3.67 -8.08 -15.62
C PRO A 80 3.71 -6.56 -15.47
N ARG A 81 4.71 -5.92 -16.09
CA ARG A 81 4.84 -4.47 -16.04
C ARG A 81 3.63 -3.88 -16.75
N PRO A 82 2.86 -2.97 -16.11
CA PRO A 82 1.74 -2.34 -16.76
C PRO A 82 2.25 -1.53 -17.96
N GLU A 83 1.89 -1.96 -19.16
CA GLU A 83 2.17 -1.20 -20.38
C GLU A 83 1.17 -0.06 -20.49
N HIS A 84 1.68 1.17 -20.59
CA HIS A 84 0.85 2.33 -20.86
C HIS A 84 0.29 2.23 -22.28
N ARG A 85 -1.05 2.22 -22.40
CA ARG A 85 -1.69 2.37 -23.70
C ARG A 85 -1.18 3.64 -24.38
N PRO A 86 -0.87 3.61 -25.69
CA PRO A 86 -0.46 4.81 -26.39
C PRO A 86 -1.57 5.87 -26.22
N PRO A 87 -1.19 7.15 -26.00
CA PRO A 87 -2.17 8.21 -25.92
C PRO A 87 -3.02 8.19 -27.20
N PRO A 88 -4.34 8.44 -27.11
CA PRO A 88 -5.18 8.50 -28.29
C PRO A 88 -4.55 9.50 -29.27
N PRO A 89 -4.54 9.21 -30.58
CA PRO A 89 -4.00 10.13 -31.56
C PRO A 89 -4.75 11.45 -31.36
N LEU A 90 -4.05 12.47 -30.86
CA LEU A 90 -4.59 13.81 -30.73
C LEU A 90 -5.24 14.12 -32.06
N ALA A 91 -6.57 14.32 -32.05
CA ALA A 91 -7.36 14.51 -33.25
C ALA A 91 -6.83 15.74 -34.00
N MET A 92 -5.85 15.52 -34.87
CA MET A 92 -5.39 16.43 -35.91
C MET A 92 -6.36 16.38 -37.10
N GLY A 93 -7.58 15.84 -36.89
CA GLY A 93 -8.66 15.73 -37.88
C GLY A 93 -9.65 16.89 -37.81
N ALA A 94 -10.81 16.70 -38.45
CA ALA A 94 -11.86 17.68 -38.67
C ALA A 94 -12.28 18.47 -37.41
N ASP A 95 -12.22 17.84 -36.24
CA ASP A 95 -12.62 18.45 -34.97
C ASP A 95 -11.74 19.64 -34.57
N ARG A 96 -10.43 19.59 -34.87
CA ARG A 96 -9.52 20.70 -34.59
C ARG A 96 -9.77 21.88 -35.53
N ALA A 97 -10.07 21.61 -36.80
CA ALA A 97 -10.41 22.64 -37.77
C ALA A 97 -11.74 23.33 -37.40
N ALA A 98 -12.74 22.54 -36.97
CA ALA A 98 -14.00 23.06 -36.46
C ALA A 98 -13.80 23.92 -35.21
N PHE A 99 -12.98 23.47 -34.26
CA PHE A 99 -12.63 24.23 -33.06
C PHE A 99 -11.94 25.56 -33.41
N GLN A 100 -10.91 25.52 -34.26
CA GLN A 100 -10.17 26.72 -34.67
C GLN A 100 -11.07 27.74 -35.37
N ARG A 101 -11.99 27.28 -36.24
CA ARG A 101 -12.96 28.15 -36.91
C ARG A 101 -13.92 28.80 -35.93
N ARG A 102 -14.40 28.05 -34.94
CA ARG A 102 -15.32 28.58 -33.92
C ARG A 102 -14.60 29.57 -32.99
N TRP A 103 -13.36 29.26 -32.63
CA TRP A 103 -12.49 30.11 -31.82
C TRP A 103 -12.14 31.42 -32.52
N SER A 104 -11.82 31.40 -33.82
CA SER A 104 -11.52 32.63 -34.57
C SER A 104 -12.74 33.55 -34.67
N GLN A 105 -13.93 32.98 -34.90
CA GLN A 105 -15.19 33.74 -34.90
C GLN A 105 -15.49 34.35 -33.53
N GLU A 106 -15.20 33.64 -32.45
CA GLU A 106 -15.38 34.13 -31.09
C GLU A 106 -14.43 35.29 -30.76
N GLN A 107 -13.16 35.18 -31.16
CA GLN A 107 -12.19 36.27 -31.03
C GLN A 107 -12.58 37.51 -31.83
N GLU A 108 -13.04 37.32 -33.07
CA GLU A 108 -13.48 38.43 -33.92
C GLU A 108 -14.71 39.16 -33.32
N ARG A 109 -15.66 38.39 -32.76
CA ARG A 109 -16.82 38.95 -32.04
C ARG A 109 -16.38 39.71 -30.79
N ALA A 110 -15.44 39.17 -30.02
CA ALA A 110 -14.91 39.82 -28.83
C ALA A 110 -14.18 41.13 -29.17
N TRP A 111 -13.41 41.15 -30.26
CA TRP A 111 -12.75 42.36 -30.77
C TRP A 111 -13.75 43.42 -31.23
N LYS A 112 -14.78 43.03 -31.98
CA LYS A 112 -15.86 43.93 -32.41
C LYS A 112 -16.63 44.51 -31.21
N ALA A 113 -16.93 43.68 -30.20
CA ALA A 113 -17.58 44.13 -28.98
C ALA A 113 -16.69 45.10 -28.17
N ARG A 114 -15.39 44.84 -28.08
CA ARG A 114 -14.41 45.75 -27.45
C ARG A 114 -14.32 47.09 -28.17
N ARG A 115 -14.27 47.09 -29.51
CA ARG A 115 -14.28 48.34 -30.30
C ARG A 115 -15.56 49.15 -30.09
N ARG A 116 -16.73 48.51 -30.17
CA ARG A 116 -18.02 49.19 -29.91
C ARG A 116 -18.09 49.79 -28.50
N LYS A 117 -17.56 49.10 -27.49
CA LYS A 117 -17.45 49.62 -26.11
C LYS A 117 -16.46 50.78 -25.98
N ALA A 118 -15.37 50.76 -26.74
CA ALA A 118 -14.40 51.85 -26.78
C ALA A 118 -15.00 53.10 -27.46
N ASP A 119 -15.69 52.93 -28.59
CA ASP A 119 -16.35 54.02 -29.31
C ASP A 119 -17.53 54.62 -28.51
N SER A 120 -18.22 53.82 -27.70
CA SER A 120 -19.27 54.32 -26.78
C SER A 120 -18.72 54.96 -25.50
N SER A 121 -17.41 55.01 -25.30
CA SER A 121 -16.77 55.58 -24.10
C SER A 121 -16.15 56.97 -24.32
N THR A 122 -16.39 57.60 -25.48
CA THR A 122 -15.95 58.98 -25.76
C THR A 122 -16.97 60.04 -25.30
N SER A 123 -17.65 59.80 -24.18
CA SER A 123 -18.34 60.84 -23.41
C SER A 123 -18.17 60.54 -21.93
N ASP A 124 -16.98 60.85 -21.40
CA ASP A 124 -16.71 61.35 -20.04
C ASP A 124 -15.25 61.01 -19.63
N PRO A 125 -14.35 62.01 -19.51
CA PRO A 125 -12.99 61.78 -19.05
C PRO A 125 -12.96 61.73 -17.51
N ALA A 126 -13.54 60.71 -16.91
CA ALA A 126 -13.46 60.53 -15.46
C ALA A 126 -13.69 59.08 -15.03
N GLN A 127 -12.83 58.15 -15.44
CA GLN A 127 -12.63 56.91 -14.68
C GLN A 127 -11.37 56.17 -15.12
N THR A 128 -10.27 56.52 -14.49
CA THR A 128 -9.00 55.79 -14.52
C THR A 128 -9.15 54.51 -13.70
N HIS A 129 -9.76 53.46 -14.26
CA HIS A 129 -9.70 52.14 -13.65
C HIS A 129 -8.34 51.52 -13.96
N GLN A 130 -7.43 51.55 -12.99
CA GLN A 130 -6.22 50.75 -13.02
C GLN A 130 -6.60 49.27 -13.11
N ILE A 131 -6.39 48.67 -14.28
CA ILE A 131 -6.38 47.21 -14.41
C ILE A 131 -5.10 46.75 -13.74
N GLN A 132 -5.17 46.43 -12.45
CA GLN A 132 -4.13 45.64 -11.78
C GLN A 132 -4.18 44.23 -12.38
N THR A 133 -3.42 44.03 -13.44
CA THR A 133 -3.11 42.69 -13.93
C THR A 133 -2.32 41.98 -12.85
N SER A 134 -2.90 40.93 -12.27
CA SER A 134 -2.28 39.98 -11.34
C SER A 134 -1.20 39.16 -12.05
N SER A 135 -0.14 39.81 -12.53
CA SER A 135 1.06 39.17 -13.09
C SER A 135 1.91 38.47 -12.01
N SER A 136 1.63 38.70 -10.74
CA SER A 136 2.37 38.14 -9.61
C SER A 136 2.14 36.64 -9.38
N GLN A 137 0.99 36.08 -9.81
CA GLN A 137 0.68 34.67 -9.57
C GLN A 137 1.20 33.71 -10.66
N LEU A 138 1.40 34.19 -11.90
CA LEU A 138 1.95 33.35 -12.97
C LEU A 138 3.46 33.06 -12.78
N ASN A 139 4.18 33.91 -12.07
CA ASN A 139 5.62 33.71 -11.80
C ASN A 139 5.90 32.77 -10.61
N PHE A 140 4.93 32.54 -9.72
CA PHE A 140 5.15 31.70 -8.53
C PHE A 140 5.15 30.21 -8.88
N LEU A 141 4.28 29.79 -9.81
CA LEU A 141 4.24 28.41 -10.28
C LEU A 141 5.51 28.05 -11.05
N ASP A 142 6.01 28.92 -11.94
CA ASP A 142 7.18 28.60 -12.78
C ASP A 142 8.51 28.53 -11.97
N ALA A 143 8.63 29.33 -10.89
CA ALA A 143 9.79 29.29 -10.00
C ALA A 143 9.85 28.02 -9.13
N GLN A 144 8.70 27.56 -8.62
CA GLN A 144 8.67 26.33 -7.83
C GLN A 144 8.99 25.10 -8.67
N TYR A 145 8.46 24.99 -9.90
CA TYR A 145 8.72 23.84 -10.76
C TYR A 145 10.20 23.75 -11.17
N ARG A 146 10.86 24.87 -11.49
CA ARG A 146 12.31 24.88 -11.79
C ARG A 146 13.19 24.42 -10.62
N SER A 147 12.80 24.73 -9.38
CA SER A 147 13.58 24.35 -8.18
C SER A 147 13.64 22.83 -7.97
N ILE A 148 12.55 22.11 -8.28
CA ILE A 148 12.43 20.66 -8.06
C ILE A 148 13.33 19.88 -9.04
N PHE A 149 13.39 20.33 -10.31
CA PHE A 149 14.26 19.71 -11.31
C PHE A 149 15.76 19.92 -11.04
N ILE A 150 16.15 21.07 -10.48
CA ILE A 150 17.56 21.34 -10.14
C ILE A 150 17.99 20.53 -8.90
N ALA A 151 17.12 20.39 -7.90
CA ALA A 151 17.39 19.59 -6.70
C ALA A 151 17.50 18.09 -7.03
N GLY A 152 16.61 17.56 -7.87
CA GLY A 152 16.65 16.17 -8.31
C GLY A 152 17.93 15.82 -9.09
N ARG A 153 18.39 16.71 -9.97
CA ARG A 153 19.61 16.49 -10.77
C ARG A 153 20.90 16.51 -9.92
N LYS A 154 20.97 17.31 -8.85
CA LYS A 154 22.12 17.31 -7.92
C LYS A 154 22.17 16.04 -7.05
N ALA A 155 21.02 15.48 -6.66
CA ALA A 155 20.97 14.22 -5.91
C ALA A 155 21.47 13.02 -6.75
N GLN A 156 21.11 12.98 -8.04
CA GLN A 156 21.54 11.92 -8.96
C GLN A 156 23.04 11.97 -9.27
N MET A 157 23.64 13.16 -9.28
CA MET A 157 25.09 13.33 -9.49
C MET A 157 25.93 12.90 -8.27
N LYS A 158 25.41 13.05 -7.03
CA LYS A 158 26.13 12.64 -5.80
C LYS A 158 26.15 11.13 -5.57
N SER A 159 25.19 10.37 -6.10
CA SER A 159 25.18 8.90 -5.96
C SER A 159 26.11 8.18 -6.93
N LYS A 160 26.43 8.78 -8.09
CA LYS A 160 27.36 8.19 -9.07
C LYS A 160 28.85 8.34 -8.73
N GLY A 161 29.20 9.14 -7.71
CA GLY A 161 30.60 9.36 -7.30
C GLY A 161 31.13 8.44 -6.20
N LYS A 162 30.30 7.56 -5.62
CA LYS A 162 30.70 6.59 -4.57
C LYS A 162 30.74 5.16 -5.12
N ALA A 163 31.30 4.97 -6.31
CA ALA A 163 31.80 3.67 -6.71
C ALA A 163 33.18 3.48 -6.06
N ARG A 164 33.24 2.54 -5.12
CA ARG A 164 34.42 2.16 -4.34
C ARG A 164 35.60 1.85 -5.27
N SER A 165 36.70 2.61 -5.12
CA SER A 165 38.03 2.11 -5.49
C SER A 165 38.32 0.89 -4.62
N ARG A 166 38.61 -0.23 -5.27
CA ARG A 166 39.39 -1.31 -4.66
C ARG A 166 40.85 -0.85 -4.51
#